data_AF-A0A0K8RDI7-F1
#
_entry.id   AF-A0A0K8RDI7-F1
#
_cell.length_a   1.000
_cell.length_b   1.000
_cell.length_c   1.000
_cell.angle_alpha   90.00
_cell.angle_beta   90.00
_cell.angle_gamma   90.00
#
_symmetry.space_group_name_H-M   'P 1'
#
loop_
_entity.id
_entity.type
_entity.pdbx_description
1 polymer ?
#
loop_
_entity_poly.entity_id
_entity_poly.type
_entity_poly.pdbx_seq_one_letter_code
_entity_poly.pdbx_strand_id
1 'polypeptide(L)'
;MQLVLFIVIVTFTPLSCEELSVSSPNFYREFESLPLQCKTNLKIQMEQRCGGHSYQPRLLEVSECEFKCGDKNNNGQIILTHSQSFTLKDGTPCGKNKICIDGQCIPRCSMPFVKLRG
;
A
#
# COMPACT_ATOMS: atom_id res chain seq x y z
N MET A 1 -67.35 4.59 -12.56
CA MET A 1 -66.00 4.14 -12.96
C MET A 1 -65.00 4.77 -11.98
N GLN A 2 -64.54 4.04 -10.96
CA GLN A 2 -63.66 4.56 -9.92
C GLN A 2 -62.27 3.97 -10.13
N LEU A 3 -61.32 4.82 -10.57
CA LEU A 3 -59.93 4.44 -10.79
C LEU A 3 -59.19 4.44 -9.45
N VAL A 4 -58.89 3.25 -8.94
CA VAL A 4 -58.10 3.08 -7.73
C VAL A 4 -56.63 2.96 -8.14
N LEU A 5 -55.84 3.96 -7.77
CA LEU A 5 -54.39 4.00 -8.00
C LEU A 5 -53.67 3.21 -6.92
N PHE A 6 -53.07 2.07 -7.29
CA PHE A 6 -52.18 1.31 -6.44
C PHE A 6 -50.73 1.79 -6.67
N ILE A 7 -50.16 2.49 -5.68
CA ILE A 7 -48.76 2.92 -5.71
C ILE A 7 -47.94 1.92 -4.88
N VAL A 8 -47.04 1.19 -5.54
CA VAL A 8 -46.12 0.25 -4.90
C VAL A 8 -44.82 0.99 -4.60
N ILE A 9 -44.51 1.19 -3.31
CA ILE A 9 -43.26 1.82 -2.87
C ILE A 9 -42.26 0.70 -2.59
N VAL A 10 -41.27 0.55 -3.49
CA VAL A 10 -40.14 -0.37 -3.30
C VAL A 10 -39.06 0.37 -2.54
N THR A 11 -38.86 0.02 -1.27
CA THR A 11 -37.76 0.55 -0.46
C THR A 11 -36.50 -0.26 -0.74
N PHE A 12 -35.55 0.35 -1.44
CA PHE A 12 -34.20 -0.20 -1.55
C PHE A 12 -33.48 0.04 -0.21
N THR A 13 -33.35 -1.00 0.60
CA THR A 13 -32.37 -1.01 1.68
C THR A 13 -30.99 -0.98 1.05
N PRO A 14 -30.15 0.04 1.32
CA PRO A 14 -28.75 -0.03 0.93
C PRO A 14 -28.15 -1.18 1.74
N LEU A 15 -27.98 -2.34 1.11
CA LEU A 15 -27.07 -3.37 1.58
C LEU A 15 -25.70 -2.69 1.63
N SER A 16 -25.36 -2.17 2.81
CA SER A 16 -24.06 -1.57 3.07
C SER A 16 -23.06 -2.67 2.83
N CYS A 17 -22.35 -2.59 1.70
CA CYS A 17 -21.20 -3.42 1.43
C CYS A 17 -20.24 -3.15 2.60
N GLU A 18 -20.06 -4.13 3.49
CA GLU A 18 -18.93 -4.10 4.42
C GLU A 18 -17.70 -3.93 3.54
N GLU A 19 -17.06 -2.75 3.59
CA GLU A 19 -15.70 -2.62 3.11
C GLU A 19 -14.91 -3.66 3.90
N LEU A 20 -14.59 -4.77 3.24
CA LEU A 20 -13.56 -5.69 3.69
C LEU A 20 -12.33 -4.81 3.84
N SER A 21 -12.07 -4.42 5.09
CA SER A 21 -10.85 -3.78 5.52
C SER A 21 -9.77 -4.83 5.33
N VAL A 22 -9.28 -4.93 4.09
CA VAL A 22 -8.11 -5.69 3.74
C VAL A 22 -7.02 -5.14 4.64
N SER A 23 -6.64 -5.96 5.62
CA SER A 23 -5.51 -5.78 6.52
C SER A 23 -4.52 -4.83 5.89
N SER A 24 -4.33 -3.65 6.50
CA SER A 24 -3.31 -2.71 6.05
C SER A 24 -2.03 -3.52 5.82
N PRO A 25 -1.35 -3.36 4.66
CA PRO A 25 -0.08 -4.01 4.41
C PRO A 25 0.81 -3.90 5.64
N ASN A 26 1.73 -4.85 5.81
CA ASN A 26 2.70 -4.88 6.90
C ASN A 26 3.61 -3.63 7.00
N PHE A 27 3.35 -2.61 6.17
CA PHE A 27 3.85 -1.23 6.18
C PHE A 27 4.28 -0.71 7.55
N TYR A 28 3.48 -0.98 8.58
CA TYR A 28 3.70 -0.44 9.90
C TYR A 28 4.95 -1.03 10.58
N ARG A 29 5.24 -2.33 10.41
CA ARG A 29 6.28 -3.00 11.20
C ARG A 29 7.68 -2.46 10.95
N GLU A 30 8.10 -2.32 9.70
CA GLU A 30 9.40 -1.75 9.34
C GLU A 30 9.56 -0.29 9.79
N PHE A 31 8.46 0.48 9.85
CA PHE A 31 8.51 1.92 10.08
C PHE A 31 7.99 2.36 11.46
N GLU A 32 7.64 1.43 12.36
CA GLU A 32 7.10 1.76 13.69
C GLU A 32 8.03 2.67 14.50
N SER A 33 9.34 2.56 14.30
CA SER A 33 10.31 3.41 14.99
C SER A 33 10.40 4.85 14.46
N LEU A 34 9.72 5.16 13.35
CA LEU A 34 9.78 6.49 12.73
C LEU A 34 8.75 7.44 13.37
N PRO A 35 9.05 8.75 13.44
CA PRO A 35 8.06 9.75 13.80
C PRO A 35 6.81 9.62 12.92
N LEU A 36 5.63 9.84 13.49
CA LEU A 36 4.34 9.67 12.79
C LEU A 36 4.31 10.42 11.45
N GLN A 37 4.80 11.67 11.43
CA GLN A 37 4.86 12.48 10.21
C GLN A 37 5.73 11.83 9.12
N CYS A 38 6.86 11.23 9.49
CA CYS A 38 7.75 10.55 8.56
C CYS A 38 7.08 9.29 8.00
N LYS A 39 6.44 8.49 8.87
CA LYS A 39 5.68 7.30 8.48
C LYS A 39 4.55 7.63 7.50
N THR A 40 3.76 8.65 7.80
CA THR A 40 2.66 9.11 6.94
C THR A 40 3.17 9.62 5.60
N ASN A 41 4.26 10.40 5.59
CA ASN A 41 4.82 10.92 4.34
C ASN A 41 5.38 9.79 3.45
N LEU A 42 6.08 8.81 4.03
CA LEU A 42 6.56 7.64 3.29
C LEU A 42 5.39 6.86 2.68
N LYS A 43 4.32 6.64 3.44
CA LYS A 43 3.11 5.97 2.95
C LYS A 43 2.53 6.69 1.75
N ILE A 44 2.31 8.00 1.87
CA ILE A 44 1.75 8.83 0.81
C ILE A 44 2.61 8.77 -0.46
N GLN A 45 3.95 8.85 -0.32
CA GLN A 45 4.84 8.77 -1.48
C GLN A 45 4.77 7.41 -2.19
N MET A 46 4.71 6.31 -1.44
CA MET A 46 4.55 4.98 -2.02
C MET A 46 3.18 4.81 -2.69
N GLU A 47 2.10 5.23 -2.03
CA GLU A 47 0.74 5.20 -2.58
C GLU A 47 0.62 6.06 -3.84
N GLN A 48 1.20 7.26 -3.87
CA GLN A 48 1.25 8.11 -5.06
C GLN A 48 2.02 7.45 -6.20
N ARG A 49 3.12 6.76 -5.88
CA ARG A 49 3.89 6.02 -6.89
C ARG A 49 3.07 4.87 -7.48
N CYS A 50 2.30 4.15 -6.67
CA CYS A 50 1.40 3.10 -7.15
C CYS A 50 0.22 3.66 -7.95
N GLY A 51 -0.42 4.73 -7.46
CA GLY A 51 -1.56 5.38 -8.09
C GLY A 51 -1.25 6.04 -9.43
N GLY A 52 0.02 6.30 -9.74
CA GLY A 52 0.46 6.73 -11.07
C GLY A 52 0.32 5.67 -12.16
N HIS A 53 -0.03 4.43 -11.82
CA HIS A 53 -0.14 3.32 -12.76
C HIS A 53 -1.56 2.72 -12.77
N SER A 54 -2.25 2.75 -13.92
CA SER A 54 -3.66 2.35 -14.04
C SER A 54 -3.94 0.88 -13.71
N TYR A 55 -2.93 0.00 -13.78
CA TYR A 55 -3.09 -1.45 -13.60
C TYR A 55 -2.60 -1.97 -12.24
N GLN A 56 -1.97 -1.11 -11.43
CA GLN A 56 -1.37 -1.47 -10.13
C GLN A 56 -1.53 -0.32 -9.10
N PRO A 57 -2.74 0.23 -8.90
CA PRO A 57 -2.93 1.46 -8.16
C PRO A 57 -2.65 1.33 -6.65
N ARG A 58 -2.66 0.11 -6.09
CA ARG A 58 -2.61 -0.08 -4.63
C ARG A 58 -1.22 -0.45 -4.14
N LEU A 59 -0.85 0.10 -2.99
CA LEU A 59 0.29 -0.38 -2.20
C LEU A 59 -0.09 -1.70 -1.52
N LEU A 60 0.60 -2.78 -1.87
CA LEU A 60 0.32 -4.14 -1.36
C LEU A 60 1.20 -4.54 -0.20
N GLU A 61 2.48 -4.16 -0.26
CA GLU A 61 3.50 -4.62 0.69
C GLU A 61 4.64 -3.61 0.74
N VAL A 62 5.25 -3.48 1.93
CA VAL A 62 6.56 -2.87 2.10
C VAL A 62 7.40 -3.85 2.90
N SER A 63 8.62 -4.10 2.43
CA SER A 63 9.57 -5.00 3.07
C SER A 63 10.96 -4.41 2.89
N GLU A 64 11.63 -4.12 4.00
CA GLU A 64 12.96 -3.50 4.03
C GLU A 64 13.11 -2.28 3.12
N CYS A 65 13.79 -2.47 1.98
CA CYS A 65 14.12 -1.45 0.99
C CYS A 65 13.35 -1.63 -0.32
N GLU A 66 12.22 -2.34 -0.28
CA GLU A 66 11.34 -2.58 -1.41
C GLU A 66 9.89 -2.35 -1.01
N PHE A 67 9.08 -1.86 -1.95
CA PHE A 67 7.63 -1.87 -1.85
C PHE A 67 6.99 -2.42 -3.11
N LYS A 68 5.80 -3.01 -2.97
CA LYS A 68 5.05 -3.60 -4.07
C LYS A 68 3.77 -2.84 -4.32
N CYS A 69 3.58 -2.43 -5.56
CA CYS A 69 2.31 -1.92 -6.07
C CYS A 69 1.56 -3.03 -6.80
N GLY A 70 0.24 -3.08 -6.72
CA GLY A 70 -0.51 -4.13 -7.40
C GLY A 70 -1.96 -4.24 -6.98
N ASP A 71 -2.58 -5.34 -7.37
CA ASP A 71 -3.92 -5.73 -6.97
C ASP A 71 -3.98 -7.23 -6.68
N LYS A 72 -4.86 -7.59 -5.75
CA LYS A 72 -5.16 -8.98 -5.41
C LYS A 72 -6.64 -9.21 -5.61
N ASN A 73 -6.97 -10.00 -6.63
CA ASN A 73 -8.34 -10.36 -6.97
C ASN A 73 -8.57 -11.81 -6.55
N ASN A 74 -9.63 -12.06 -5.79
CA ASN A 74 -10.05 -13.39 -5.39
C ASN A 74 -11.51 -13.59 -5.78
N ASN A 75 -11.78 -14.53 -6.68
CA ASN A 75 -13.15 -14.87 -7.12
C ASN A 75 -13.67 -16.17 -6.46
N GLY A 76 -13.05 -16.61 -5.36
CA GLY A 76 -13.43 -17.81 -4.60
C GLY A 76 -12.83 -19.11 -5.14
N GLN A 77 -12.37 -19.13 -6.40
CA GLN A 77 -11.74 -20.29 -7.04
C GLN A 77 -10.27 -20.04 -7.38
N ILE A 78 -9.93 -18.81 -7.77
CA ILE A 78 -8.59 -18.40 -8.20
C ILE A 78 -8.22 -17.11 -7.48
N ILE A 79 -6.99 -17.06 -6.98
CA ILE A 79 -6.38 -15.84 -6.44
C ILE A 79 -5.41 -15.33 -7.50
N LEU A 80 -5.76 -14.22 -8.15
CA LEU A 80 -4.88 -13.51 -9.06
C LEU A 80 -4.17 -12.40 -8.27
N THR A 81 -2.85 -12.43 -8.25
CA THR A 81 -2.03 -11.35 -7.71
C THR A 81 -1.19 -10.76 -8.82
N HIS A 82 -1.40 -9.49 -9.13
CA HIS A 82 -0.57 -8.74 -10.08
C HIS A 82 0.20 -7.69 -9.27
N SER A 83 1.53 -7.74 -9.31
CA SER A 83 2.36 -6.81 -8.55
C SER A 83 3.63 -6.40 -9.29
N GLN A 84 4.06 -5.17 -9.05
CA GLN A 84 5.38 -4.66 -9.42
C GLN A 84 6.12 -4.21 -8.17
N SER A 85 7.38 -4.61 -8.08
CA SER A 85 8.30 -4.24 -7.02
C SER A 85 9.09 -2.99 -7.37
N PHE A 86 9.34 -2.15 -6.37
CA PHE A 86 10.14 -0.93 -6.48
C PHE A 86 11.12 -0.83 -5.32
N THR A 87 12.38 -0.60 -5.65
CA THR A 87 13.44 -0.36 -4.66
C THR A 87 13.35 1.08 -4.13
N LEU A 88 13.44 1.23 -2.80
CA LEU A 88 13.54 2.51 -2.12
C LEU A 88 14.90 3.17 -2.40
N LYS A 89 14.91 4.50 -2.37
CA LYS A 89 16.13 5.27 -2.62
C LYS A 89 17.12 5.12 -1.45
N ASP A 90 18.40 5.29 -1.77
CA ASP A 90 19.44 5.40 -0.77
C ASP A 90 19.11 6.48 0.26
N GLY A 91 19.29 6.16 1.55
CA GLY A 91 18.97 7.02 2.67
C GLY A 91 17.53 6.93 3.17
N THR A 92 16.63 6.24 2.47
CA THR A 92 15.27 5.98 2.99
C THR A 92 15.37 5.14 4.28
N PRO A 93 14.73 5.54 5.39
CA PRO A 93 14.71 4.72 6.59
C PRO A 93 13.99 3.39 6.32
N CYS A 94 14.52 2.28 6.84
CA CYS A 94 13.96 0.92 6.69
C CYS A 94 13.85 0.17 8.04
N GLY A 95 13.98 0.90 9.15
CA GLY A 95 13.96 0.34 10.49
C GLY A 95 14.60 1.27 11.52
N LYS A 96 14.59 0.85 12.78
CA LYS A 96 15.21 1.61 13.88
C LYS A 96 16.71 1.75 13.64
N ASN A 97 17.19 2.98 13.45
CA ASN A 97 18.59 3.31 13.15
C ASN A 97 19.15 2.58 11.90
N LYS A 98 18.27 2.25 10.93
CA LYS A 98 18.65 1.62 9.67
C LYS A 98 18.17 2.44 8.47
N ILE A 99 18.89 2.33 7.36
CA ILE A 99 18.58 3.00 6.11
C ILE A 99 18.85 2.09 4.92
N CYS A 100 18.22 2.39 3.79
CA CYS A 100 18.47 1.74 2.51
C CYS A 100 19.75 2.25 1.88
N ILE A 101 20.58 1.32 1.40
CA ILE A 101 21.74 1.58 0.53
C ILE A 101 21.82 0.46 -0.50
N ASP A 102 21.78 0.80 -1.79
CA ASP A 102 21.82 -0.12 -2.91
C ASP A 102 20.83 -1.30 -2.75
N GLY A 103 19.62 -0.98 -2.28
CA GLY A 103 18.54 -1.92 -2.05
C GLY A 103 18.64 -2.76 -0.78
N GLN A 104 19.66 -2.57 0.07
CA GLN A 104 19.83 -3.29 1.33
C GLN A 104 19.51 -2.41 2.54
N CYS A 105 18.84 -2.97 3.55
CA CYS A 105 18.57 -2.28 4.81
C CYS A 105 19.74 -2.45 5.80
N ILE A 106 20.61 -1.45 5.87
CA ILE A 106 21.82 -1.50 6.70
C ILE A 106 21.73 -0.57 7.91
N PRO A 107 22.51 -0.81 8.99
CA PRO A 107 22.65 0.16 10.07
C PRO A 107 23.13 1.50 9.53
N ARG A 108 22.56 2.60 10.04
CA ARG A 108 22.93 3.96 9.60
C ARG A 108 24.42 4.26 9.77
N CYS A 109 25.05 3.71 10.81
CA CYS A 109 26.49 3.85 11.06
C CYS A 109 27.37 3.06 10.07
N SER A 110 26.78 2.15 9.29
CA SER A 110 27.45 1.39 8.24
C SER A 110 27.29 2.04 6.86
N MET A 111 26.60 3.18 6.77
CA MET A 111 26.47 3.91 5.51
C MET A 111 27.84 4.35 4.99
N PRO A 112 28.19 4.02 3.74
CA PRO A 112 29.44 4.49 3.17
C PRO A 112 29.39 6.02 3.03
N PHE A 113 30.46 6.69 3.44
CA PHE A 113 30.57 8.14 3.34
C PHE A 113 30.62 8.62 1.87
N VAL A 114 31.10 7.77 0.96
CA VAL A 114 31.18 8.03 -0.48
C VAL A 114 30.55 6.88 -1.23
N LYS A 115 29.72 7.18 -2.24
CA LYS A 115 29.19 6.16 -3.14
C LYS A 115 30.32 5.62 -4.01
N LEU A 116 30.85 4.46 -3.64
CA LEU A 116 31.78 3.71 -4.47
C LEU A 116 30.95 3.20 -5.66
N ARG A 117 31.14 3.80 -6.84
CA ARG A 117 30.47 3.33 -8.06
C ARG A 117 30.90 1.88 -8.32
N GLY A 118 29.92 0.97 -8.39
CA GLY A 118 30.06 -0.36 -8.98
C GLY A 118 29.69 -0.32 -10.45
#